data_AF-A0A2N5V7P9-F1
#
_entry.id   AF-A0A2N5V7P9-F1
#
_cell.length_a   1.000
_cell.length_b   1.000
_cell.length_c   1.000
_cell.angle_alpha   90.00
_cell.angle_beta   90.00
_cell.angle_gamma   90.00
#
_symmetry.space_group_name_H-M   'P 1'
#
loop_
_entity.id
_entity.type
_entity.pdbx_description
1 polymer ?
#
loop_
_entity_poly.entity_id
_entity_poly.type
_entity_poly.pdbx_seq_one_letter_code
_entity_poly.pdbx_strand_id
1 'polypeptide(L)'
;MLKIAFSIFLTLLLVQAAAAFPLEHHHTNDHHHDHEKPCFMTGPFPVPKHVKTDMKVECLKGKQPFKDVPDVSFRHLNYSFMDFQQKPALSPVGYALEFFTPQTRNAAMTEALETVLTIYDATNAGLRSWGKEKKEDVKKIKGPCFYLGFQRAISLGKMDLASHLLGKVLKNCVGCKHGEREKVIAIAKQHHVKVPESAQTAHTGGDSHHTNHKN
;
A
#
# COMPACT_ATOMS: atom_id res chain seq x y z
N MET A 1 20.07 -11.18 10.95
CA MET A 1 19.10 -12.28 10.95
C MET A 1 17.96 -11.92 10.00
N LEU A 2 17.71 -12.78 9.01
CA LEU A 2 16.64 -12.80 8.01
C LEU A 2 16.38 -11.53 7.14
N LYS A 3 17.35 -11.14 6.30
CA LYS A 3 17.15 -10.20 5.17
C LYS A 3 16.63 -10.88 3.88
N ILE A 4 15.96 -12.03 4.00
CA ILE A 4 15.65 -12.92 2.86
C ILE A 4 14.18 -12.80 2.40
N ALA A 5 13.32 -12.11 3.16
CA ALA A 5 11.86 -12.18 2.97
C ALA A 5 11.36 -11.58 1.64
N PHE A 6 11.97 -10.50 1.14
CA PHE A 6 11.45 -9.83 -0.06
C PHE A 6 11.82 -10.54 -1.37
N SER A 7 12.98 -11.21 -1.43
CA SER A 7 13.44 -11.84 -2.68
C SER A 7 12.76 -13.18 -2.93
N ILE A 8 12.39 -13.95 -1.91
CA ILE A 8 11.76 -15.27 -2.09
C ILE A 8 10.28 -15.14 -2.48
N PHE A 9 9.54 -14.19 -1.90
CA PHE A 9 8.12 -14.03 -2.22
C PHE A 9 7.88 -13.51 -3.64
N LEU A 10 8.82 -12.72 -4.19
CA LEU A 10 8.70 -12.19 -5.54
C LEU A 10 9.30 -13.10 -6.63
N THR A 11 10.34 -13.89 -6.33
CA THR A 11 10.84 -14.90 -7.29
C THR A 11 9.86 -16.06 -7.50
N LEU A 12 9.05 -16.40 -6.50
CA LEU A 12 7.99 -17.41 -6.62
C LEU A 12 6.81 -16.98 -7.50
N LEU A 13 6.59 -15.69 -7.73
CA LEU A 13 5.52 -15.18 -8.60
C LEU A 13 5.83 -15.33 -10.11
N LEU A 14 7.06 -15.68 -10.48
CA LEU A 14 7.45 -15.84 -11.89
C LEU A 14 7.27 -17.27 -12.45
N VAL A 15 6.76 -18.24 -11.67
CA VAL A 15 6.71 -19.65 -12.08
C VAL A 15 5.32 -20.14 -12.55
N GLN A 16 4.30 -19.29 -12.65
CA GLN A 16 2.99 -19.71 -13.16
C GLN A 16 2.60 -18.96 -14.45
N ALA A 17 3.17 -19.43 -15.56
CA ALA A 17 2.64 -19.18 -16.89
C ALA A 17 2.67 -20.48 -17.70
N ALA A 18 1.63 -21.30 -17.57
CA ALA A 18 1.15 -22.23 -18.60
C ALA A 18 -0.04 -23.06 -18.08
N ALA A 19 -1.24 -22.50 -18.15
CA ALA A 19 -2.47 -23.26 -18.37
C ALA A 19 -3.54 -22.30 -18.86
N ALA A 20 -3.55 -22.07 -20.18
CA ALA A 20 -4.66 -21.40 -20.83
C ALA A 20 -5.86 -22.35 -20.84
N PHE A 21 -6.94 -21.98 -20.15
CA PHE A 21 -8.26 -22.56 -20.40
C PHE A 21 -9.07 -21.54 -21.23
N PRO A 22 -9.80 -22.00 -22.27
CA PRO A 22 -10.63 -21.11 -23.07
C PRO A 22 -11.86 -20.69 -22.25
N LEU A 23 -12.07 -19.37 -22.13
CA LEU A 23 -13.29 -18.78 -21.58
C LEU A 23 -14.34 -18.68 -22.69
N GLU A 24 -15.46 -19.36 -22.47
CA GLU A 24 -16.65 -19.32 -23.32
C GLU A 24 -17.36 -17.96 -23.15
N HIS A 25 -17.47 -17.22 -24.25
CA HIS A 25 -18.05 -15.88 -24.27
C HIS A 25 -19.57 -15.98 -24.46
N HIS A 26 -20.35 -15.78 -23.40
CA HIS A 26 -21.79 -15.58 -23.50
C HIS A 26 -22.09 -14.08 -23.66
N HIS A 27 -22.59 -13.70 -24.83
CA HIS A 27 -23.02 -12.34 -25.15
C HIS A 27 -24.47 -12.16 -24.70
N THR A 28 -24.75 -11.14 -23.88
CA THR A 28 -26.12 -10.60 -23.72
C THR A 28 -26.07 -9.09 -23.82
N ASN A 29 -27.03 -8.56 -24.57
CA ASN A 29 -27.16 -7.17 -24.96
C ASN A 29 -27.92 -6.34 -23.90
N ASP A 30 -27.50 -5.08 -23.84
CA ASP A 30 -28.27 -3.86 -23.56
C ASP A 30 -28.75 -3.58 -22.13
N HIS A 31 -28.33 -2.43 -21.60
CA HIS A 31 -29.12 -1.45 -20.82
C HIS A 31 -28.18 -0.45 -20.09
N HIS A 32 -28.45 0.84 -20.29
CA HIS A 32 -28.06 2.01 -19.46
C HIS A 32 -26.65 1.99 -18.84
N HIS A 33 -25.76 2.88 -19.32
CA HIS A 33 -24.45 3.14 -18.71
C HIS A 33 -24.57 3.81 -17.32
N ASP A 34 -25.09 3.10 -16.33
CA ASP A 34 -24.61 3.22 -14.97
C ASP A 34 -23.20 2.65 -14.96
N HIS A 35 -22.22 3.47 -14.60
CA HIS A 35 -20.85 2.99 -14.43
C HIS A 35 -20.86 1.84 -13.43
N GLU A 36 -20.61 0.62 -13.93
CA GLU A 36 -20.60 -0.58 -13.11
C GLU A 36 -19.64 -0.37 -11.93
N LYS A 37 -20.19 -0.43 -10.72
CA LYS A 37 -19.43 -0.21 -9.50
C LYS A 37 -18.44 -1.37 -9.33
N PRO A 38 -17.15 -1.11 -9.05
CA PRO A 38 -16.19 -2.19 -8.84
C PRO A 38 -16.66 -3.14 -7.73
N CYS A 39 -16.45 -4.44 -7.91
CA CYS A 39 -16.97 -5.49 -7.02
C CYS A 39 -16.54 -5.32 -5.54
N PHE A 40 -15.39 -4.67 -5.29
CA PHE A 40 -14.83 -4.48 -3.96
C PHE A 40 -15.38 -3.26 -3.24
N MET A 41 -16.12 -2.39 -3.93
CA MET A 41 -16.82 -1.26 -3.34
C MET A 41 -18.20 -1.72 -2.87
N THR A 42 -18.26 -2.43 -1.75
CA THR A 42 -19.51 -3.01 -1.22
C THR A 42 -20.34 -2.06 -0.37
N GLY A 43 -19.78 -0.96 0.12
CA GLY A 43 -20.49 -0.01 0.98
C GLY A 43 -21.35 1.01 0.22
N PRO A 44 -22.29 1.70 0.89
CA PRO A 44 -23.29 2.54 0.24
C PRO A 44 -22.80 3.96 -0.11
N PHE A 45 -21.61 4.35 0.32
CA PHE A 45 -21.11 5.73 0.17
C PHE A 45 -20.27 5.91 -1.10
N PRO A 46 -20.37 7.08 -1.75
CA PRO A 46 -19.49 7.42 -2.86
C PRO A 46 -18.04 7.56 -2.39
N VAL A 47 -17.10 7.06 -3.19
CA VAL A 47 -15.67 7.22 -2.95
C VAL A 47 -15.21 8.54 -3.55
N PRO A 48 -14.27 9.28 -2.91
CA PRO A 48 -13.77 10.53 -3.47
C PRO A 48 -13.19 10.38 -4.88
N LYS A 49 -13.47 11.34 -5.78
CA LYS A 49 -13.06 11.31 -7.20
C LYS A 49 -11.55 11.12 -7.47
N HIS A 50 -10.71 11.43 -6.49
CA HIS A 50 -9.25 11.27 -6.61
C HIS A 50 -8.76 9.84 -6.33
N VAL A 51 -9.63 8.97 -5.81
CA VAL A 51 -9.33 7.54 -5.65
C VAL A 51 -9.60 6.88 -7.01
N LYS A 52 -8.53 6.50 -7.70
CA LYS A 52 -8.61 5.76 -8.96
C LYS A 52 -8.47 4.28 -8.65
N THR A 53 -9.27 3.45 -9.31
CA THR A 53 -9.25 2.01 -9.16
C THR A 53 -9.19 1.35 -10.53
N ASP A 54 -8.62 0.15 -10.59
CA ASP A 54 -8.58 -0.66 -11.81
C ASP A 54 -9.78 -1.62 -11.82
N MET A 55 -10.58 -1.58 -12.90
CA MET A 55 -11.75 -2.45 -13.07
C MET A 55 -11.38 -3.92 -13.31
N LYS A 56 -10.11 -4.21 -13.61
CA LYS A 56 -9.58 -5.57 -13.77
C LYS A 56 -9.29 -6.28 -12.43
N VAL A 57 -9.47 -5.59 -11.30
CA VAL A 57 -9.34 -6.20 -9.99
C VAL A 57 -10.56 -7.08 -9.72
N GLU A 58 -10.29 -8.34 -9.40
CA GLU A 58 -11.32 -9.35 -9.14
C GLU A 58 -11.59 -9.46 -7.65
N CYS A 59 -12.83 -9.80 -7.28
CA CYS A 59 -13.21 -10.10 -5.90
C CYS A 59 -13.24 -11.60 -5.66
N LEU A 60 -12.59 -12.03 -4.59
CA LEU A 60 -12.54 -13.43 -4.20
C LEU A 60 -13.71 -13.74 -3.26
N LYS A 61 -14.39 -14.85 -3.50
CA LYS A 61 -15.48 -15.31 -2.64
C LYS A 61 -14.95 -15.81 -1.28
N GLY A 62 -15.68 -15.53 -0.21
CA GLY A 62 -15.48 -16.14 1.11
C GLY A 62 -14.40 -15.52 2.01
N LYS A 63 -13.34 -14.92 1.45
CA LYS A 63 -12.32 -14.22 2.25
C LYS A 63 -12.65 -12.73 2.38
N GLN A 64 -12.53 -12.20 3.60
CA GLN A 64 -12.76 -10.79 3.92
C GLN A 64 -11.68 -10.30 4.90
N PRO A 65 -10.54 -9.82 4.40
CA PRO A 65 -9.44 -9.30 5.23
C PRO A 65 -9.88 -8.11 6.10
N PHE A 66 -10.87 -7.37 5.62
CA PHE A 66 -11.65 -6.45 6.42
C PHE A 66 -13.10 -6.90 6.37
N LYS A 67 -13.77 -6.91 7.52
CA LYS A 67 -15.19 -7.29 7.60
C LYS A 67 -16.01 -6.55 6.53
N ASP A 68 -16.87 -7.26 5.81
CA ASP A 68 -17.77 -6.73 4.77
C ASP A 68 -17.08 -6.19 3.50
N VAL A 69 -15.76 -6.27 3.41
CA VAL A 69 -14.97 -5.94 2.20
C VAL A 69 -14.35 -7.23 1.67
N PRO A 70 -14.67 -7.64 0.43
CA PRO A 70 -14.11 -8.87 -0.12
C PRO A 70 -12.60 -8.77 -0.27
N ASP A 71 -11.92 -9.90 -0.14
CA ASP A 71 -10.54 -10.03 -0.60
C ASP A 71 -10.49 -9.77 -2.12
N VAL A 72 -9.39 -9.19 -2.58
CA VAL A 72 -9.24 -8.81 -3.99
C VAL A 72 -8.00 -9.46 -4.59
N SER A 73 -8.05 -9.72 -5.89
CA SER A 73 -6.96 -10.26 -6.68
C SER A 73 -6.66 -9.40 -7.90
N PHE A 74 -5.37 -9.27 -8.21
CA PHE A 74 -4.91 -8.69 -9.46
C PHE A 74 -3.65 -9.41 -9.90
N ARG A 75 -3.63 -9.90 -11.16
CA ARG A 75 -2.51 -10.68 -11.72
C ARG A 75 -2.08 -11.84 -10.81
N HIS A 76 -3.07 -12.61 -10.35
CA HIS A 76 -2.92 -13.78 -9.48
C HIS A 76 -2.37 -13.51 -8.07
N LEU A 77 -2.28 -12.24 -7.67
CA LEU A 77 -1.84 -11.86 -6.34
C LEU A 77 -3.03 -11.33 -5.55
N ASN A 78 -3.23 -11.87 -4.34
CA ASN A 78 -4.37 -11.54 -3.48
C ASN A 78 -3.95 -10.58 -2.36
N TYR A 79 -4.83 -9.67 -1.93
CA TYR A 79 -4.55 -8.79 -0.78
C TYR A 79 -4.24 -9.61 0.47
N SER A 80 -5.00 -10.68 0.74
CA SER A 80 -4.78 -11.53 1.92
C SER A 80 -3.38 -12.15 2.02
N PHE A 81 -2.60 -12.28 0.93
CA PHE A 81 -1.20 -12.71 1.04
C PHE A 81 -0.26 -11.64 1.57
N MET A 82 -0.67 -10.37 1.47
CA MET A 82 0.14 -9.21 1.83
C MET A 82 -0.60 -8.30 2.81
N ASP A 83 -1.50 -8.87 3.61
CA ASP A 83 -2.29 -8.13 4.59
C ASP A 83 -1.43 -7.76 5.80
N PHE A 84 -1.19 -6.46 5.97
CA PHE A 84 -0.39 -5.95 7.08
C PHE A 84 -0.94 -6.35 8.46
N GLN A 85 -2.24 -6.65 8.57
CA GLN A 85 -2.87 -7.06 9.82
C GLN A 85 -2.33 -8.40 10.34
N GLN A 86 -1.76 -9.24 9.47
CA GLN A 86 -1.15 -10.51 9.85
C GLN A 86 0.20 -10.34 10.58
N LYS A 87 0.75 -9.13 10.60
CA LYS A 87 2.00 -8.79 11.31
C LYS A 87 1.74 -7.69 12.34
N PRO A 88 0.96 -7.94 13.40
CA PRO A 88 0.61 -6.92 14.40
C PRO A 88 1.82 -6.38 15.17
N ALA A 89 2.96 -7.08 15.12
CA ALA A 89 4.23 -6.61 15.65
C ALA A 89 4.87 -5.47 14.81
N LEU A 90 4.29 -5.07 13.68
CA LEU A 90 4.73 -3.94 12.87
C LEU A 90 3.61 -2.90 12.80
N SER A 91 3.96 -1.63 12.66
CA SER A 91 2.96 -0.65 12.22
C SER A 91 2.58 -0.93 10.75
N PRO A 92 1.46 -0.40 10.22
CA PRO A 92 1.16 -0.54 8.80
C PRO A 92 2.30 -0.03 7.89
N VAL A 93 2.94 1.09 8.23
CA VAL A 93 4.11 1.58 7.48
C VAL A 93 5.33 0.69 7.72
N GLY A 94 5.54 0.18 8.93
CA GLY A 94 6.60 -0.77 9.25
C GLY A 94 6.50 -2.06 8.46
N TYR A 95 5.29 -2.59 8.29
CA TYR A 95 5.00 -3.71 7.41
C TYR A 95 5.37 -3.38 5.97
N ALA A 96 4.91 -2.25 5.45
CA ALA A 96 5.23 -1.84 4.08
C ALA A 96 6.74 -1.63 3.87
N LEU A 97 7.43 -1.07 4.86
CA LEU A 97 8.88 -0.90 4.88
C LEU A 97 9.60 -2.25 4.79
N GLU A 98 9.18 -3.23 5.58
CA GLU A 98 9.80 -4.56 5.60
C GLU A 98 9.50 -5.37 4.33
N PHE A 99 8.26 -5.31 3.86
CA PHE A 99 7.74 -6.21 2.83
C PHE A 99 7.61 -5.59 1.46
N PHE A 100 7.79 -4.28 1.25
CA PHE A 100 7.64 -3.62 -0.07
C PHE A 100 8.83 -2.74 -0.46
N THR A 101 9.97 -2.87 0.21
CA THR A 101 11.20 -2.15 -0.17
C THR A 101 12.04 -2.99 -1.12
N PRO A 102 12.19 -2.59 -2.40
CA PRO A 102 13.03 -3.32 -3.32
C PRO A 102 14.50 -3.28 -2.95
N GLN A 103 15.16 -4.44 -3.05
CA GLN A 103 16.61 -4.52 -2.95
C GLN A 103 17.29 -4.10 -4.27
N THR A 104 16.63 -4.37 -5.39
CA THR A 104 17.04 -3.96 -6.73
C THR A 104 15.86 -3.31 -7.45
N ARG A 105 16.14 -2.39 -8.38
CA ARG A 105 15.11 -1.70 -9.17
C ARG A 105 15.31 -2.03 -10.64
N ASN A 106 14.36 -2.75 -11.21
CA ASN A 106 14.28 -3.09 -12.62
C ASN A 106 12.80 -3.08 -13.07
N ALA A 107 12.54 -3.39 -14.35
CA ALA A 107 11.19 -3.38 -14.90
C ALA A 107 10.24 -4.34 -14.15
N ALA A 108 10.66 -5.58 -13.92
CA ALA A 108 9.86 -6.59 -13.22
C ALA A 108 9.50 -6.16 -11.79
N MET A 109 10.44 -5.55 -11.07
CA MET A 109 10.18 -5.03 -9.73
C MET A 109 9.22 -3.82 -9.74
N THR A 110 9.33 -2.97 -10.75
CA THR A 110 8.42 -1.84 -10.93
C THR A 110 6.99 -2.33 -11.18
N GLU A 111 6.85 -3.37 -12.00
CA GLU A 111 5.58 -4.04 -12.28
C GLU A 111 5.01 -4.74 -11.05
N ALA A 112 5.86 -5.37 -10.23
CA ALA A 112 5.44 -5.95 -8.95
C ALA A 112 4.90 -4.88 -8.00
N LEU A 113 5.61 -3.75 -7.82
CA LEU A 113 5.14 -2.64 -6.99
C LEU A 113 3.81 -2.09 -7.49
N GLU A 114 3.62 -2.01 -8.80
CA GLU A 114 2.36 -1.58 -9.41
C GLU A 114 1.23 -2.57 -9.13
N THR A 115 1.48 -3.87 -9.29
CA THR A 115 0.51 -4.93 -8.98
C THR A 115 0.04 -4.84 -7.53
N VAL A 116 0.99 -4.76 -6.59
CA VAL A 116 0.67 -4.66 -5.16
C VAL A 116 -0.04 -3.36 -4.83
N LEU A 117 0.38 -2.23 -5.41
CA LEU A 117 -0.29 -0.94 -5.23
C LEU A 117 -1.74 -0.99 -5.72
N THR A 118 -2.01 -1.58 -6.89
CA THR A 118 -3.38 -1.72 -7.43
C THR A 118 -4.29 -2.49 -6.47
N ILE A 119 -3.79 -3.59 -5.89
CA ILE A 119 -4.51 -4.38 -4.88
C ILE A 119 -4.82 -3.53 -3.64
N TYR A 120 -3.82 -2.82 -3.11
CA TYR A 120 -3.97 -1.96 -1.95
C TYR A 120 -4.92 -0.78 -2.20
N ASP A 121 -4.88 -0.18 -3.39
CA ASP A 121 -5.78 0.91 -3.78
C ASP A 121 -7.22 0.43 -3.92
N ALA A 122 -7.45 -0.77 -4.48
CA ALA A 122 -8.78 -1.39 -4.54
C ALA A 122 -9.33 -1.67 -3.15
N THR A 123 -8.55 -2.25 -2.24
CA THR A 123 -8.97 -2.50 -0.85
C THR A 123 -9.28 -1.18 -0.12
N ASN A 124 -8.45 -0.14 -0.28
CA ASN A 124 -8.68 1.18 0.30
C ASN A 124 -9.94 1.86 -0.27
N ALA A 125 -10.22 1.70 -1.56
CA ALA A 125 -11.48 2.15 -2.17
C ALA A 125 -12.68 1.40 -1.60
N GLY A 126 -12.57 0.08 -1.46
CA GLY A 126 -13.57 -0.77 -0.80
C GLY A 126 -13.90 -0.28 0.60
N LEU A 127 -12.89 -0.07 1.45
CA LEU A 127 -13.06 0.49 2.79
C LEU A 127 -13.72 1.88 2.78
N ARG A 128 -13.33 2.76 1.84
CA ARG A 128 -13.91 4.11 1.73
C ARG A 128 -15.36 4.11 1.31
N SER A 129 -15.81 3.09 0.58
CA SER A 129 -17.23 2.95 0.20
C SER A 129 -18.15 2.74 1.40
N TRP A 130 -17.61 2.42 2.58
CA TRP A 130 -18.34 2.31 3.84
C TRP A 130 -18.31 3.59 4.70
N GLY A 131 -17.74 4.69 4.18
CA GLY A 131 -17.79 5.98 4.86
C GLY A 131 -17.14 5.98 6.25
N LYS A 132 -17.88 6.42 7.27
CA LYS A 132 -17.36 6.56 8.64
C LYS A 132 -17.16 5.22 9.35
N GLU A 133 -17.86 4.16 8.95
CA GLU A 133 -17.84 2.85 9.62
C GLU A 133 -16.46 2.20 9.56
N LYS A 134 -15.73 2.38 8.45
CA LYS A 134 -14.38 1.85 8.24
C LYS A 134 -13.29 2.91 8.39
N LYS A 135 -13.57 4.03 9.07
CA LYS A 135 -12.63 5.17 9.17
C LYS A 135 -11.27 4.77 9.75
N GLU A 136 -11.25 3.92 10.76
CA GLU A 136 -9.99 3.48 11.39
C GLU A 136 -9.20 2.53 10.48
N ASP A 137 -9.88 1.66 9.74
CA ASP A 137 -9.24 0.80 8.73
C ASP A 137 -8.65 1.64 7.58
N VAL A 138 -9.39 2.64 7.11
CA VAL A 138 -8.91 3.62 6.12
C VAL A 138 -7.67 4.38 6.63
N LYS A 139 -7.61 4.73 7.93
CA LYS A 139 -6.41 5.37 8.49
C LYS A 139 -5.19 4.43 8.45
N LYS A 140 -5.38 3.14 8.73
CA LYS A 140 -4.29 2.15 8.77
C LYS A 140 -3.78 1.81 7.36
N ILE A 141 -4.66 1.52 6.40
CA ILE A 141 -4.26 1.08 5.06
C ILE A 141 -3.54 2.17 4.24
N LYS A 142 -3.81 3.45 4.53
CA LYS A 142 -3.17 4.59 3.86
C LYS A 142 -1.65 4.55 3.91
N GLY A 143 -1.07 4.16 5.05
CA GLY A 143 0.38 4.09 5.24
C GLY A 143 1.04 3.20 4.17
N PRO A 144 0.68 1.90 4.10
CA PRO A 144 1.10 1.00 3.03
C PRO A 144 0.85 1.51 1.61
N CYS A 145 -0.36 2.02 1.30
CA CYS A 145 -0.66 2.56 -0.04
C CYS A 145 0.32 3.67 -0.44
N PHE A 146 0.54 4.65 0.45
CA PHE A 146 1.48 5.74 0.18
C PHE A 146 2.92 5.25 0.09
N TYR A 147 3.30 4.21 0.86
CA TYR A 147 4.64 3.65 0.82
C TYR A 147 4.91 2.92 -0.50
N LEU A 148 3.97 2.09 -0.96
CA LEU A 148 4.01 1.44 -2.27
C LEU A 148 4.11 2.47 -3.40
N GLY A 149 3.28 3.52 -3.35
CA GLY A 149 3.35 4.63 -4.29
C GLY A 149 4.71 5.32 -4.27
N PHE A 150 5.28 5.58 -3.09
CA PHE A 150 6.61 6.16 -2.92
C PHE A 150 7.70 5.29 -3.56
N GLN A 151 7.68 3.97 -3.29
CA GLN A 151 8.63 3.02 -3.88
C GLN A 151 8.49 2.95 -5.41
N ARG A 152 7.27 2.93 -5.93
CA ARG A 152 7.01 2.95 -7.38
C ARG A 152 7.49 4.26 -8.01
N ALA A 153 7.25 5.41 -7.38
CA ALA A 153 7.72 6.70 -7.89
C ALA A 153 9.25 6.77 -7.98
N ILE A 154 9.98 6.20 -7.00
CA ILE A 154 11.43 6.04 -7.08
C ILE A 154 11.81 5.17 -8.29
N SER A 155 11.20 4.00 -8.44
CA SER A 155 11.52 3.09 -9.56
C SER A 155 11.27 3.71 -10.93
N LEU A 156 10.31 4.62 -11.05
CA LEU A 156 9.99 5.33 -12.28
C LEU A 156 10.80 6.62 -12.50
N GLY A 157 11.74 6.96 -11.61
CA GLY A 157 12.51 8.21 -11.71
C GLY A 157 11.70 9.48 -11.41
N LYS A 158 10.48 9.37 -10.86
CA LYS A 158 9.56 10.51 -10.61
C LYS A 158 9.81 11.13 -9.24
N MET A 159 10.92 11.84 -9.08
CA MET A 159 11.42 12.30 -7.76
C MET A 159 10.50 13.29 -7.05
N ASP A 160 9.84 14.20 -7.76
CA ASP A 160 8.87 15.13 -7.14
C ASP A 160 7.65 14.39 -6.58
N LEU A 161 7.15 13.41 -7.33
CA LEU A 161 6.07 12.54 -6.87
C LEU A 161 6.53 11.69 -5.68
N ALA A 162 7.76 11.15 -5.71
CA ALA A 162 8.33 10.42 -4.59
C ALA A 162 8.43 11.29 -3.33
N SER A 163 8.85 12.55 -3.45
CA SER A 163 8.91 13.51 -2.34
C SER A 163 7.53 13.81 -1.77
N HIS A 164 6.54 14.04 -2.64
CA HIS A 164 5.15 14.23 -2.22
C HIS A 164 4.61 13.01 -1.46
N LEU A 165 4.82 11.81 -2.00
CA LEU A 165 4.35 10.56 -1.41
C LEU A 165 5.08 10.23 -0.11
N LEU A 166 6.38 10.54 0.01
CA LEU A 166 7.12 10.47 1.27
C LEU A 166 6.46 11.30 2.37
N GLY A 167 6.06 12.54 2.06
CA GLY A 167 5.31 13.38 3.00
C GLY A 167 4.00 12.71 3.46
N LYS A 168 3.30 12.02 2.54
CA LYS A 168 2.09 11.25 2.87
C LYS A 168 2.40 10.01 3.72
N VAL A 169 3.46 9.27 3.44
CA VAL A 169 3.91 8.13 4.27
C VAL A 169 4.13 8.60 5.70
N LEU A 170 4.93 9.65 5.88
CA LEU A 170 5.26 10.17 7.20
C LEU A 170 4.04 10.74 7.94
N LYS A 171 3.10 11.36 7.23
CA LYS A 171 1.83 11.81 7.83
C LYS A 171 0.91 10.66 8.24
N ASN A 172 0.97 9.53 7.54
CA ASN A 172 0.10 8.36 7.79
C ASN A 172 0.87 7.20 8.46
N CYS A 173 1.94 7.53 9.19
CA CYS A 173 2.73 6.60 9.99
C CYS A 173 1.99 6.28 11.31
N VAL A 174 0.76 5.77 11.21
CA VAL A 174 -0.12 5.50 12.35
C VAL A 174 0.46 4.35 13.17
N GLY A 175 0.75 4.61 14.45
CA GLY A 175 1.32 3.61 15.34
C GLY A 175 2.76 3.21 14.99
N CYS A 176 3.49 4.07 14.26
CA CYS A 176 4.86 3.79 13.89
C CYS A 176 5.75 3.55 15.11
N LYS A 177 6.54 2.48 15.03
CA LYS A 177 7.48 2.07 16.06
C LYS A 177 8.79 2.84 15.93
N HIS A 178 9.57 2.81 17.00
CA HIS A 178 10.86 3.48 17.07
C HIS A 178 11.75 3.13 15.87
N GLY A 179 12.25 4.15 15.16
CA GLY A 179 13.14 3.97 14.01
C GLY A 179 12.45 3.76 12.66
N GLU A 180 11.13 3.51 12.59
CA GLU A 180 10.45 3.25 11.31
C GLU A 180 10.43 4.50 10.40
N ARG A 181 10.19 5.68 10.97
CA ARG A 181 10.19 6.95 10.22
C ARG A 181 11.58 7.28 9.68
N GLU A 182 12.59 7.07 10.51
CA GLU A 182 13.99 7.33 10.21
C GLU A 182 14.46 6.41 9.08
N LYS A 183 14.06 5.13 9.09
CA LYS A 183 14.33 4.19 7.99
C LYS A 183 13.68 4.62 6.69
N VAL A 184 12.42 5.07 6.72
CA VAL A 184 11.74 5.60 5.51
C VAL A 184 12.48 6.84 4.96
N ILE A 185 12.89 7.76 5.83
CA ILE A 185 13.68 8.94 5.46
C ILE A 185 15.05 8.54 4.91
N ALA A 186 15.71 7.53 5.49
CA ALA A 186 16.99 7.03 5.01
C ALA A 186 16.88 6.47 3.58
N ILE A 187 15.82 5.72 3.28
CA ILE A 187 15.55 5.22 1.92
C ILE A 187 15.34 6.39 0.95
N ALA A 188 14.62 7.43 1.35
CA ALA A 188 14.44 8.62 0.52
C ALA A 188 15.79 9.29 0.19
N LYS A 189 16.65 9.48 1.21
CA LYS A 189 17.99 10.05 1.02
C LYS A 189 18.88 9.18 0.13
N GLN A 190 18.85 7.85 0.31
CA GLN A 190 19.58 6.88 -0.51
C GLN A 190 19.23 6.99 -2.00
N HIS A 191 17.98 7.34 -2.30
CA HIS A 191 17.48 7.50 -3.67
C HIS A 191 17.39 8.97 -4.12
N HIS A 192 18.07 9.89 -3.44
CA HIS A 192 18.10 11.32 -3.77
C HIS A 192 16.71 11.99 -3.83
N VAL A 193 15.73 11.44 -3.12
CA VAL A 193 14.40 12.05 -2.98
C VAL A 193 14.48 13.19 -1.97
N LYS A 194 13.99 14.37 -2.35
CA LYS A 194 13.89 15.52 -1.44
C LYS A 194 13.01 15.17 -0.23
N VAL A 195 13.54 15.34 0.98
CA VAL A 195 12.79 15.13 2.22
C VAL A 195 11.98 16.40 2.54
N PRO A 196 10.64 16.34 2.64
CA PRO A 196 9.82 17.50 2.98
C PRO A 196 10.27 18.15 4.30
N GLU A 197 10.30 19.47 4.37
CA GLU A 197 10.74 20.21 5.59
C GLU A 197 9.93 19.83 6.83
N SER A 198 8.63 19.57 6.67
CA SER A 198 7.74 19.10 7.74
C SER A 198 8.16 17.76 8.37
N ALA A 199 9.04 17.01 7.71
CA ALA A 199 9.60 15.75 8.21
C ALA A 199 10.95 15.93 8.92
N GLN A 200 11.60 17.09 8.76
CA GLN A 200 12.94 17.36 9.30
C GLN A 200 12.87 17.87 10.75
N THR A 201 11.79 18.57 11.12
CA THR A 201 11.61 19.19 12.45
C THR A 201 11.11 18.24 13.53
N ALA A 202 10.66 17.03 13.18
CA ALA A 202 10.22 16.04 14.17
C ALA A 202 11.38 15.42 14.97
N HIS A 203 12.63 15.76 14.66
CA HIS A 203 13.83 15.11 15.20
C HIS A 203 14.50 15.87 16.36
N THR A 204 14.09 17.10 16.69
CA THR A 204 14.73 17.92 17.73
C THR A 204 13.93 18.05 19.04
N GLY A 205 12.76 17.41 19.14
CA GLY A 205 11.83 17.59 20.26
C GLY A 205 11.99 16.63 21.44
N GLY A 206 13.09 15.87 21.54
CA GLY A 206 13.21 14.78 22.49
C GLY A 206 14.62 14.55 22.99
N ASP A 207 15.28 15.58 23.50
CA ASP A 207 16.37 15.44 24.47
C ASP A 207 16.60 16.79 25.16
N SER A 208 15.94 16.99 26.29
CA SER A 208 16.25 18.07 27.23
C SER A 208 15.90 17.58 28.63
N HIS A 209 16.63 16.55 29.10
CA HIS A 209 16.64 16.24 30.52
C HIS A 209 17.53 17.26 31.22
N HIS A 210 16.87 18.28 31.77
CA HIS A 210 17.48 19.31 32.59
C HIS A 210 17.97 18.67 33.91
N THR A 211 19.27 18.45 34.05
CA THR A 211 19.89 18.09 35.33
C THR A 211 19.91 19.33 36.22
N ASN A 212 19.03 19.33 37.22
CA ASN A 212 19.01 20.35 38.27
C ASN A 212 20.14 20.05 39.27
N HIS A 213 21.24 20.81 39.19
CA HIS A 213 22.18 20.91 40.30
C HIS A 213 21.58 21.85 41.35
N LYS A 214 21.25 21.30 42.52
CA LYS A 214 21.05 22.09 43.75
C LYS A 214 22.37 22.15 44.51
N ASN A 215 22.74 23.38 44.88
CA ASN A 215 23.72 23.70 45.92
C ASN A 215 23.23 23.22 47.29
#